data_AF-A0A9W8E6P6-F1
#
_entry.id   AF-A0A9W8E6P6-F1
#
_cell.length_a   1.000
_cell.length_b   1.000
_cell.length_c   1.000
_cell.angle_alpha   90.00
_cell.angle_beta   90.00
_cell.angle_gamma   90.00
#
_symmetry.space_group_name_H-M   'P 1'
#
loop_
_entity.id
_entity.type
_entity.pdbx_description
1 polymer ?
#
loop_
_entity_poly.entity_id
_entity_poly.type
_entity_poly.pdbx_seq_one_letter_code
_entity_poly.pdbx_strand_id
1 'polypeptide(L)' 'RLIIYERAADHTFGVKWKRGFSYPIFGIHLYDVNQDGVDELVVVTMRGIHVLQPNLYFIRELVAGRLTQTPAS' A
#
# COMPACT_ATOMS: atom_id res chain seq x y z
N ARG A 1 -8.35 7.00 -12.31
CA ARG A 1 -6.90 7.07 -11.97
C ARG A 1 -6.79 7.03 -10.46
N LEU A 2 -5.80 6.32 -9.91
CA LEU A 2 -5.49 6.31 -8.48
C LEU A 2 -4.13 6.98 -8.23
N ILE A 3 -4.05 7.78 -7.18
CA ILE A 3 -2.83 8.48 -6.76
C ILE A 3 -2.64 8.23 -5.26
N ILE A 4 -1.44 7.81 -4.87
CA ILE A 4 -1.04 7.65 -3.48
C ILE A 4 -0.09 8.79 -3.15
N TYR A 5 -0.44 9.53 -2.09
CA TYR A 5 0.39 10.58 -1.53
C TYR A 5 1.05 10.11 -0.24
N GLU A 6 2.26 10.58 0.00
CA GLU A 6 2.95 10.44 1.27
C GLU A 6 3.10 11.82 1.88
N ARG A 7 2.75 11.94 3.17
CA ARG A 7 2.89 13.18 3.92
C ARG A 7 4.30 13.25 4.50
N ALA A 8 5.04 14.28 4.12
CA ALA A 8 6.36 14.56 4.67
C ALA A 8 6.27 15.19 6.07
N ALA A 9 7.41 15.25 6.78
CA ALA A 9 7.48 15.82 8.12
C ALA A 9 7.06 17.30 8.17
N ASP A 10 7.37 18.04 7.10
CA ASP A 10 7.00 19.45 6.89
C ASP A 10 5.52 19.65 6.46
N HIS A 11 4.71 18.58 6.50
CA HIS A 11 3.29 18.57 6.16
C HIS A 11 2.99 18.77 4.67
N THR A 12 4.01 18.72 3.81
CA THR A 12 3.80 18.66 2.36
C THR A 12 3.40 17.26 1.93
N PHE A 13 2.69 17.16 0.80
CA PHE A 13 2.29 15.88 0.21
C PHE A 13 3.06 15.64 -1.09
N GLY A 14 3.82 14.55 -1.13
CA GLY A 14 4.49 14.07 -2.33
C GLY A 14 3.72 12.95 -3.01
N VAL A 15 3.62 12.98 -4.35
CA VAL A 15 3.08 11.84 -5.10
C VAL A 15 4.08 10.69 -5.02
N LYS A 16 3.73 9.63 -4.29
CA LYS A 16 4.55 8.42 -4.19
C LYS A 16 4.32 7.48 -5.36
N TRP A 17 3.06 7.37 -5.79
CA TRP A 17 2.68 6.43 -6.84
C TRP A 17 1.41 6.87 -7.56
N LYS A 18 1.32 6.55 -8.84
CA LYS A 18 0.16 6.83 -9.68
C LYS A 18 -0.10 5.66 -10.62
N ARG A 19 -1.37 5.30 -10.80
CA ARG A 19 -1.79 4.30 -11.79
C ARG A 19 -3.08 4.67 -12.50
N GLY A 20 -3.03 4.54 -13.83
CA GLY A 20 -4.21 4.59 -14.68
C GLY A 20 -4.95 3.25 -14.65
N PHE A 21 -6.28 3.33 -14.74
CA PHE A 21 -7.15 2.18 -14.98
C PHE A 21 -7.97 2.49 -16.22
N SER A 22 -8.10 1.51 -17.13
CA SER A 22 -8.81 1.68 -18.39
C SER A 22 -10.32 1.84 -18.24
N TYR A 23 -10.85 1.56 -17.04
CA TYR A 23 -12.27 1.63 -16.70
C TYR A 23 -12.49 2.37 -15.38
N PRO A 24 -13.68 2.96 -15.15
CA PRO A 24 -14.01 3.64 -13.91
C PRO A 24 -13.81 2.75 -12.68
N ILE A 25 -13.35 3.35 -11.60
CA ILE A 25 -13.15 2.71 -10.29
C ILE A 25 -14.48 2.79 -9.52
N PHE A 26 -14.94 1.66 -9.00
CA PHE A 26 -16.10 1.58 -8.12
C PHE A 26 -15.73 1.47 -6.64
N GLY A 27 -14.59 0.85 -6.33
CA GLY A 27 -14.18 0.59 -4.95
C GLY A 27 -12.68 0.46 -4.81
N ILE A 28 -12.19 0.82 -3.62
CA ILE A 28 -10.79 0.68 -3.21
C ILE A 28 -10.81 0.11 -1.80
N HIS A 29 -10.10 -0.99 -1.60
CA HIS A 29 -10.03 -1.70 -0.32
C HIS A 29 -8.59 -2.08 -0.01
N LEU A 30 -8.30 -2.22 1.29
CA LEU A 30 -7.10 -2.87 1.79
C LEU A 30 -7.53 -4.23 2.34
N TYR A 31 -6.86 -5.29 1.90
CA TYR A 31 -7.18 -6.65 2.34
C TYR A 31 -5.96 -7.55 2.15
N ASP A 32 -5.65 -8.36 3.17
CA ASP A 32 -4.65 -9.42 3.13
C ASP A 32 -5.21 -10.65 2.37
N VAL A 33 -5.04 -10.64 1.05
CA VAL A 33 -5.56 -11.65 0.12
C VAL A 33 -4.81 -12.97 0.27
N ASN A 34 -3.51 -12.90 0.52
CA ASN A 34 -2.61 -14.06 0.53
C ASN A 34 -2.35 -14.62 1.95
N GLN A 35 -2.83 -13.92 2.99
CA GLN A 35 -2.70 -14.26 4.41
C GLN A 35 -1.26 -14.22 4.94
N ASP A 36 -0.42 -13.33 4.42
CA ASP A 36 0.96 -13.10 4.88
C ASP A 36 1.07 -12.01 5.96
N GLY A 37 -0.05 -11.38 6.33
CA GLY A 37 -0.12 -10.30 7.30
C GLY A 37 0.12 -8.91 6.72
N VAL A 38 0.19 -8.78 5.39
CA VAL A 38 0.34 -7.51 4.68
C VAL A 38 -0.86 -7.27 3.76
N ASP A 39 -1.59 -6.18 4.00
CA ASP A 39 -2.71 -5.82 3.13
C ASP A 39 -2.27 -5.44 1.71
N GLU A 40 -2.87 -6.07 0.71
CA GLU A 40 -2.83 -5.60 -0.66
C GLU A 40 -3.86 -4.50 -0.93
N LEU A 41 -3.54 -3.63 -1.88
CA LEU A 41 -4.47 -2.64 -2.40
C LEU A 41 -5.34 -3.28 -3.49
N VAL A 42 -6.61 -3.49 -3.16
CA VAL A 42 -7.62 -4.05 -4.06
C VAL A 42 -8.42 -2.93 -4.71
N VAL A 43 -8.35 -2.82 -6.03
CA VAL A 43 -9.09 -1.83 -6.82
C VAL A 43 -10.15 -2.53 -7.66
N VAL A 44 -11.41 -2.22 -7.39
CA VAL A 44 -12.57 -2.72 -8.13
C VAL A 44 -12.93 -1.72 -9.21
N THR A 45 -12.94 -2.17 -10.46
CA THR A 45 -13.34 -1.39 -11.64
C THR A 45 -14.61 -1.96 -12.25
N MET A 46 -15.20 -1.25 -13.22
CA MET A 46 -16.35 -1.78 -13.97
C MET A 46 -16.09 -3.11 -14.69
N ARG A 47 -14.83 -3.50 -14.91
CA ARG A 47 -14.47 -4.68 -15.70
C ARG A 47 -13.67 -5.73 -14.95
N GLY A 48 -13.50 -5.57 -13.65
CA GLY A 48 -12.80 -6.56 -12.84
C GLY A 48 -12.06 -5.95 -11.65
N ILE A 49 -11.28 -6.81 -11.03
CA ILE A 49 -10.55 -6.53 -9.79
C ILE A 49 -9.06 -6.53 -10.09
N HIS A 50 -8.35 -5.54 -9.56
CA HIS A 50 -6.90 -5.47 -9.58
C HIS A 50 -6.37 -5.59 -8.15
N VAL A 51 -5.53 -6.58 -7.89
CA VAL A 51 -4.83 -6.74 -6.60
C VAL A 51 -3.41 -6.21 -6.78
N LEU A 52 -3.02 -5.24 -5.96
CA LEU A 52 -1.74 -4.54 -6.06
C LEU A 52 -0.92 -4.82 -4.81
N GLN A 53 0.11 -5.63 -4.96
CA GLN A 53 1.02 -5.98 -3.88
C GLN A 53 1.89 -4.77 -3.49
N PRO A 54 2.04 -4.48 -2.19
CA PRO A 54 2.97 -3.45 -1.73
C PRO A 54 4.43 -3.88 -1.94
N ASN A 55 5.36 -2.94 -1.74
CA ASN A 55 6.79 -3.24 -1.84
C ASN A 55 7.23 -4.11 -0.65
N LEU A 56 7.29 -5.43 -0.87
CA LEU A 56 7.68 -6.40 0.16
C LEU A 56 9.13 -6.23 0.64
N TYR A 57 10.04 -5.69 -0.18
CA TYR A 57 11.40 -5.40 0.27
C TYR A 57 11.40 -4.32 1.35
N PHE A 58 10.66 -3.23 1.12
CA PHE A 58 10.51 -2.16 2.10
C PHE A 58 9.86 -2.68 3.40
N ILE A 59 8.82 -3.51 3.27
CA ILE A 59 8.14 -4.10 4.43
C ILE A 59 9.08 -5.00 5.22
N ARG A 60 9.87 -5.85 4.53
CA ARG A 60 10.87 -6.70 5.17
C ARG A 60 11.85 -5.87 6.00
N GLU A 61 12.43 -4.83 5.43
CA GLU A 61 13.38 -3.97 6.15
C GLU A 61 12.73 -3.27 7.35
N LEU A 62 11.49 -2.79 7.19
CA LEU A 62 10.72 -2.18 8.26
C LEU A 62 10.46 -3.16 9.42
N VAL A 63 10.02 -4.38 9.10
CA VAL A 63 9.74 -5.43 10.10
C VAL A 63 11.04 -5.85 10.79
N ALA A 64 12.11 -6.09 10.03
CA ALA A 64 13.42 -6.43 10.59
C ALA A 64 13.92 -5.34 11.56
N GLY A 65 13.82 -4.07 11.18
CA GLY A 65 14.19 -2.94 12.02
C GLY A 65 13.35 -2.79 13.29
N ARG A 66 12.08 -3.23 13.28
CA ARG A 66 11.21 -3.24 14.47
C ARG A 66 11.53 -4.39 15.40
N LEU A 67 11.82 -5.57 14.86
CA LEU A 67 12.14 -6.76 15.64
C LEU A 67 13.49 -6.67 16.35
N THR A 68 14.42 -5.89 15.81
CA THR A 68 15.75 -5.65 16.43
C THR A 68 15.75 -4.54 17.48
N GLN A 69 14.65 -3.78 17.61
CA GLN A 69 14.49 -2.80 18.69
C GLN A 69 14.06 -3.54 19.96
N THR A 70 15.00 -3.75 20.90
CA THR A 70 14.69 -4.22 22.25
C THR A 70 13.68 -3.27 22.90
N PRO A 71 12.57 -3.76 23.49
CA PRO A 71 11.66 -2.89 24.23
C PRO A 71 12.45 -2.17 25.33
N ALA A 72 12.35 -0.84 25.41
CA ALA A 72 12.83 -0.11 26.56
C ALA A 72 12.17 -0.71 27.81
N SER A 73 13.00 -1.18 28.74
CA SER A 73 12.61 -1.86 29.98
C SER A 73 11.88 -0.95 30.95
#